data_AF-A0A6N8CMS3-F1
#
_entry.id   AF-A0A6N8CMS3-F1
#
_cell.length_a   1.000
_cell.length_b   1.000
_cell.length_c   1.000
_cell.angle_alpha   90.00
_cell.angle_beta   90.00
_cell.angle_gamma   90.00
#
_symmetry.space_group_name_H-M   'P 1'
#
loop_
_entity.id
_entity.type
_entity.pdbx_description
1 polymer ?
#
loop_
_entity_poly.entity_id
_entity_poly.type
_entity_poly.pdbx_seq_one_letter_code
_entity_poly.pdbx_strand_id
1 'polypeptide(L)' 'MVNEIILDKTAIKLDEYKEDIDNGLINVSIVFQVTSEDYHDIATLLYKGTFDVKVPDRNLTFKEVVQKVTK' A
#
# COMPACT_ATOMS: atom_id res chain seq x y z
N MET A 1 -12.72 1.12 -9.35
CA MET A 1 -11.44 0.38 -9.43
C MET A 1 -10.44 1.24 -8.69
N VAL A 2 -9.79 0.72 -7.66
CA VAL A 2 -8.80 1.49 -6.90
C VAL A 2 -7.51 1.49 -7.71
N ASN A 3 -7.06 2.67 -8.12
CA ASN A 3 -5.85 2.83 -8.94
C ASN A 3 -4.76 3.63 -8.23
N GLU A 4 -5.07 4.20 -7.06
CA GLU A 4 -4.15 5.03 -6.28
C GLU A 4 -4.43 4.83 -4.79
N ILE A 5 -3.35 4.86 -4.02
CA ILE A 5 -3.39 4.91 -2.55
C ILE A 5 -2.48 6.03 -2.06
N ILE A 6 -2.70 6.47 -0.84
CA ILE A 6 -1.81 7.42 -0.17
C ILE A 6 -1.12 6.68 0.97
N LEU A 7 0.20 6.66 0.95
CA LEU A 7 1.05 5.99 1.92
C LEU A 7 1.94 7.04 2.59
N ASP A 8 1.75 7.30 3.89
CA ASP A 8 2.51 8.31 4.64
C ASP A 8 2.50 9.73 4.04
N LYS A 9 1.40 10.09 3.37
CA LYS A 9 1.16 11.33 2.59
C LYS A 9 1.72 11.33 1.16
N THR A 10 2.33 10.23 0.72
CA THR A 10 2.77 10.05 -0.67
C THR A 10 1.69 9.33 -1.47
N ALA A 11 1.27 9.89 -2.61
CA ALA A 11 0.37 9.22 -3.52
C ALA A 11 1.13 8.18 -4.35
N ILE A 12 0.69 6.92 -4.31
CA ILE A 12 1.27 5.79 -5.02
C ILE A 12 0.22 5.24 -5.97
N LYS A 13 0.55 5.20 -7.27
CA LYS A 13 -0.27 4.55 -8.28
C LYS A 13 -0.12 3.04 -8.18
N LEU A 14 -1.24 2.34 -8.26
CA LEU A 14 -1.31 0.89 -8.21
C LEU A 14 -1.37 0.31 -9.62
N ASP A 15 -0.67 -0.80 -9.83
CA ASP A 15 -0.84 -1.68 -10.98
C ASP A 15 -1.99 -2.67 -10.73
N GLU A 16 -2.04 -3.26 -9.53
CA GLU A 16 -3.13 -4.14 -9.12
C GLU A 16 -3.60 -3.85 -7.69
N TYR A 17 -4.90 -4.01 -7.49
CA TYR A 17 -5.57 -3.92 -6.22
C TYR A 17 -6.53 -5.10 -6.05
N LYS A 18 -6.36 -5.87 -4.97
CA LYS A 18 -7.22 -7.00 -4.61
C LYS A 18 -7.66 -6.86 -3.16
N GLU A 19 -8.94 -7.10 -2.94
CA GLU A 19 -9.57 -7.15 -1.62
C GLU A 19 -10.17 -8.53 -1.43
N ASP A 20 -9.77 -9.22 -0.37
CA ASP A 20 -10.33 -10.49 0.04
C ASP A 20 -10.86 -10.38 1.47
N ILE A 21 -12.04 -10.93 1.71
CA ILE A 21 -12.62 -10.97 3.05
C ILE A 21 -12.43 -12.39 3.57
N ASP A 22 -11.46 -12.57 4.46
CA ASP A 22 -11.21 -13.86 5.12
C ASP A 22 -11.64 -13.76 6.58
N ASN A 23 -12.61 -14.58 6.97
CA ASN A 23 -13.06 -14.69 8.35
C ASN A 23 -13.51 -13.37 9.02
N GLY A 24 -14.04 -12.43 8.23
CA GLY A 24 -14.45 -11.09 8.68
C GLY A 24 -13.32 -10.06 8.73
N LEU A 25 -12.10 -10.45 8.37
CA LEU A 25 -10.95 -9.56 8.18
C LEU A 25 -10.82 -9.19 6.70
N ILE A 26 -10.60 -7.91 6.44
CA ILE A 26 -10.35 -7.40 5.09
C ILE A 26 -8.85 -7.51 4.82
N ASN A 27 -8.47 -8.42 3.93
CA ASN A 27 -7.13 -8.53 3.38
C ASN A 27 -7.03 -7.67 2.12
N VAL A 28 -6.16 -6.69 2.15
CA VAL A 28 -5.91 -5.81 0.99
C VAL A 28 -4.53 -6.14 0.43
N SER A 29 -4.50 -6.61 -0.81
CA SER A 29 -3.27 -6.86 -1.56
C SER A 29 -3.11 -5.79 -2.64
N ILE A 30 -1.99 -5.08 -2.57
CA ILE A 30 -1.64 -3.98 -3.48
C ILE A 30 -0.33 -4.30 -4.18
N VAL A 31 -0.31 -4.11 -5.50
CA VAL A 31 0.89 -4.21 -6.33
C VAL A 31 1.10 -2.87 -6.99
N PHE A 32 2.31 -2.33 -6.87
CA PHE A 32 2.73 -1.09 -7.50
C PHE A 32 4.18 -1.21 -7.94
N GLN A 33 4.52 -0.61 -9.08
CA GLN A 33 5.91 -0.47 -9.49
C GLN A 33 6.59 0.66 -8.72
N VAL A 34 7.79 0.37 -8.23
CA VAL A 34 8.73 1.37 -7.71
C VAL A 34 9.74 1.69 -8.80
N THR A 35 9.66 2.90 -9.34
CA THR A 35 10.67 3.46 -10.25
C THR A 35 11.97 3.70 -9.50
N SER A 36 13.12 3.45 -10.13
CA SER A 36 14.44 3.57 -9.48
C SER A 36 14.75 4.99 -8.96
N GLU A 37 14.11 6.01 -9.52
CA GLU A 37 14.18 7.39 -9.05
C GLU A 37 13.53 7.56 -7.66
N ASP A 38 12.43 6.83 -7.40
CA ASP A 38 11.70 6.84 -6.13
C ASP A 38 12.14 5.70 -5.18
N TYR A 39 13.00 4.79 -5.63
CA TYR A 39 13.42 3.62 -4.86
C TYR A 39 14.17 4.01 -3.58
N HIS A 40 14.93 5.11 -3.58
CA HIS A 40 15.63 5.58 -2.38
C HIS A 40 14.65 6.02 -1.28
N ASP A 41 13.57 6.71 -1.63
CA ASP A 41 12.59 7.22 -0.69
C ASP A 41 11.56 6.15 -0.29
N ILE A 42 11.07 5.37 -1.26
CA ILE A 42 10.05 4.35 -1.02
C ILE A 42 10.65 3.13 -0.30
N ALA A 43 11.84 2.64 -0.65
CA ALA A 43 12.43 1.49 0.05
C ALA A 43 12.72 1.83 1.53
N THR A 44 13.17 3.06 1.82
CA THR A 44 13.40 3.52 3.20
C THR A 44 12.10 3.62 3.98
N LEU A 45 11.04 4.12 3.32
CA LEU A 45 9.69 4.10 3.87
C LEU A 45 9.31 2.66 4.21
N LEU A 46 9.35 1.73 3.25
CA LEU A 46 8.99 0.32 3.39
C LEU A 46 9.69 -0.37 4.60
N TYR A 47 10.95 -0.03 4.88
CA TYR A 47 11.67 -0.55 6.06
C TYR A 47 11.21 0.01 7.42
N LYS A 48 10.45 1.12 7.49
CA LYS A 48 9.87 1.61 8.77
C LYS A 48 8.87 0.63 9.37
N GLY A 49 8.22 -0.20 8.55
CA GLY A 49 7.27 -1.22 9.00
C GLY A 49 5.90 -0.72 9.48
N THR A 50 5.71 0.59 9.63
CA THR A 50 4.41 1.21 9.99
C THR A 50 4.06 2.28 8.96
N PHE A 51 2.85 2.20 8.40
CA PHE A 51 2.38 3.10 7.34
C PHE A 51 0.97 3.57 7.60
N ASP A 52 0.75 4.87 7.44
CA ASP A 52 -0.60 5.42 7.27
C ASP A 52 -1.02 5.22 5.81
N VAL A 53 -1.80 4.16 5.56
CA VAL A 53 -2.38 3.85 4.24
C VAL A 53 -3.80 4.37 4.16
N LYS A 54 -4.07 5.18 3.13
CA LYS A 54 -5.42 5.65 2.80
C LYS A 54 -5.78 5.20 1.39
N VAL A 55 -6.97 4.64 1.27
CA VAL A 55 -7.58 4.25 0.00
C VAL A 55 -8.76 5.18 -0.23
N PRO A 56 -8.56 6.33 -0.90
CA PRO A 56 -9.60 7.35 -1.06
C PRO A 56 -10.83 6.80 -1.79
N ASP A 57 -10.64 5.97 -2.82
CA ASP A 57 -11.72 5.31 -3.57
C ASP A 57 -12.64 4.44 -2.69
N ARG A 58 -12.10 3.86 -1.61
CA ARG A 58 -12.85 3.01 -0.68
C ARG A 58 -13.20 3.73 0.62
N ASN A 59 -12.73 4.97 0.79
CA ASN A 59 -12.79 5.72 2.03
C ASN A 59 -12.23 4.92 3.24
N LEU A 60 -11.22 4.08 2.98
CA LEU A 60 -10.58 3.23 3.99
C LEU A 60 -9.27 3.88 4.45
N THR A 61 -8.98 3.79 5.74
CA THR A 61 -7.72 4.25 6.32
C THR A 61 -7.21 3.20 7.29
N PHE A 62 -5.97 2.80 7.11
CA PHE A 62 -5.27 1.80 7.92
C PHE A 62 -3.94 2.37 8.40
N LYS A 63 -3.57 2.10 9.64
CA LYS A 63 -2.37 2.68 10.28
C LYS A 63 -1.21 1.71 10.45
N GLU A 64 -1.46 0.42 10.27
CA GLU A 64 -0.45 -0.62 10.41
C GLU A 64 -0.57 -1.57 9.22
N VAL A 65 0.49 -1.65 8.43
CA VAL A 65 0.59 -2.58 7.32
C VAL A 65 1.77 -3.49 7.58
N VAL A 66 1.47 -4.77 7.82
CA VAL A 66 2.51 -5.81 7.85
C VAL A 66 2.98 -6.01 6.41
N GLN A 67 4.17 -5.49 6.10
CA GLN A 67 4.76 -5.66 4.78
C GLN A 67 5.41 -7.04 4.67
N LYS A 68 5.01 -7.83 3.67
CA LYS A 68 5.76 -9.00 3.21
C LYS A 68 6.50 -8.65 1.93
N VAL A 69 7.82 -8.50 2.01
CA VAL A 69 8.68 -8.33 0.83
C VAL A 69 9.01 -9.72 0.29
N THR A 70 8.54 -10.03 -0.91
CA THR A 70 8.91 -11.26 -1.64
C THR A 70 9.99 -10.91 -2.65
N LYS A 71 11.06 -11.70 -2.70
CA LYS A 71 12.22 -11.52 -3.57
C LYS A 71 11.97 -11.97 -5.00
#